data_AF-A0A0M2UT24-F1
#
_entry.id   AF-A0A0M2UT24-F1
#
_cell.length_a   1.000
_cell.length_b   1.000
_cell.length_c   1.000
_cell.angle_alpha   90.00
_cell.angle_beta   90.00
_cell.angle_gamma   90.00
#
_symmetry.space_group_name_H-M   'P 1'
#
loop_
_entity.id
_entity.type
_entity.pdbx_description
1 polymer ?
#
loop_
_entity_poly.entity_id
_entity_poly.type
_entity_poly.pdbx_seq_one_letter_code
_entity_poly.pdbx_strand_id
1 'polypeptide(L)'
;MLRVMISKQINQVKVDDACAYARQKGAAIAVIGVVTEWLDGATQWSGTVDVASVIVNAYDTENCKLISTASGRQNGQRFTFVNAPATRFMRPLSQEVVKSLFE
;
A
#
# COMPACT_ATOMS: atom_id res chain seq x y z
N MET A 1 -15.24 26.56 -10.70
CA MET A 1 -15.82 25.22 -11.00
C MET A 1 -14.63 24.31 -11.21
N LEU A 2 -14.32 23.25 -10.45
CA LEU A 2 -15.09 22.30 -9.63
C LEU A 2 -14.17 21.91 -8.45
N ARG A 3 -14.67 21.88 -7.21
CA ARG A 3 -13.91 21.41 -6.04
C ARG A 3 -13.87 19.89 -6.07
N VAL A 4 -12.67 19.30 -6.17
CA VAL A 4 -12.46 17.87 -5.98
C VAL A 4 -12.07 17.66 -4.51
N MET A 5 -13.05 17.31 -3.67
CA MET A 5 -12.79 16.75 -2.35
C MET A 5 -12.58 15.25 -2.49
N ILE A 6 -11.32 14.80 -2.49
CA ILE A 6 -10.99 13.40 -2.21
C ILE A 6 -10.81 13.29 -0.70
N SER A 7 -11.92 13.19 0.02
CA SER A 7 -11.90 12.62 1.38
C SER A 7 -12.33 11.17 1.26
N LYS A 8 -11.37 10.29 0.97
CA LYS A 8 -11.53 8.88 1.28
C LYS A 8 -10.75 8.71 2.57
N GLN A 9 -11.43 8.82 3.71
CA GLN A 9 -10.87 8.37 4.98
C GLN A 9 -10.52 6.89 4.81
N ILE A 10 -9.27 6.63 4.42
CA ILE A 10 -8.63 5.34 4.60
C ILE A 10 -8.63 5.18 6.11
N ASN A 11 -9.14 4.06 6.64
CA ASN A 11 -8.91 3.68 8.02
C ASN A 11 -7.40 3.61 8.21
N GLN A 12 -6.80 4.75 8.58
CA GLN A 12 -5.37 4.87 8.80
C GLN A 12 -5.10 4.07 10.05
N VAL A 13 -4.42 2.95 9.87
CA VAL A 13 -3.88 2.19 10.99
C VAL A 13 -2.93 3.13 11.72
N LYS A 14 -3.26 3.49 12.96
CA LYS A 14 -2.36 4.27 13.80
C LYS A 14 -1.15 3.40 14.12
N VAL A 15 0.04 3.96 13.97
CA VAL A 15 1.30 3.25 14.20
C VAL A 15 1.33 2.66 15.61
N ASP A 16 0.92 3.44 16.61
CA ASP A 16 0.90 3.01 18.02
C ASP A 16 -0.03 1.81 18.25
N ASP A 17 -1.22 1.82 17.64
CA ASP A 17 -2.19 0.71 17.75
C ASP A 17 -1.63 -0.55 17.09
N ALA A 18 -0.99 -0.42 15.93
CA ALA A 18 -0.34 -1.53 15.23
C ALA A 18 0.85 -2.10 15.99
N CYS A 19 1.71 -1.25 16.56
CA CYS A 19 2.79 -1.69 17.44
C CYS A 19 2.25 -2.43 18.65
N ALA A 20 1.24 -1.86 19.33
CA ALA A 20 0.66 -2.46 20.53
C ALA A 20 0.09 -3.84 20.22
N TYR A 21 -0.63 -3.96 19.11
CA TYR A 21 -1.13 -5.24 18.62
C TYR A 21 0.00 -6.23 18.31
N ALA A 22 1.03 -5.81 17.55
CA ALA A 22 2.17 -6.65 17.20
C ALA A 22 2.92 -7.14 18.45
N ARG A 23 3.14 -6.24 19.42
CA ARG A 23 3.77 -6.56 20.71
C ARG A 23 2.94 -7.55 21.52
N GLN A 24 1.62 -7.38 21.58
CA GLN A 24 0.71 -8.35 22.22
C GLN A 24 0.77 -9.74 21.57
N LYS A 25 1.12 -9.81 20.28
CA LYS A 25 1.34 -11.06 19.55
C LYS A 25 2.77 -11.59 19.63
N GLY A 26 3.66 -10.93 20.38
CA GLY A 26 5.06 -11.31 20.53
C GLY A 26 5.92 -11.06 19.29
N ALA A 27 5.47 -10.23 18.35
CA ALA A 27 6.25 -9.83 17.20
C ALA A 27 7.20 -8.68 17.57
N ALA A 28 8.46 -8.75 17.12
CA ALA A 28 9.45 -7.69 17.34
C ALA A 28 9.29 -6.50 16.38
N ILE A 29 8.71 -6.74 15.19
CA ILE A 29 8.56 -5.74 14.12
C ILE A 29 7.09 -5.65 13.71
N ALA A 30 6.59 -4.43 13.54
CA ALA A 30 5.30 -4.14 12.92
C ALA A 30 5.51 -3.61 11.50
N VAL A 31 4.85 -4.21 10.51
CA VAL A 31 4.91 -3.78 9.11
C VAL A 31 3.57 -3.15 8.73
N ILE A 32 3.60 -1.90 8.29
CA ILE A 32 2.42 -1.12 7.94
C ILE A 32 2.53 -0.67 6.48
N GLY A 33 1.59 -1.10 5.65
CA GLY A 33 1.49 -0.72 4.25
C GLY A 33 0.39 0.31 4.01
N VAL A 34 0.67 1.29 3.15
CA VAL A 34 -0.27 2.29 2.65
C VAL A 34 -0.31 2.23 1.14
N VAL A 35 -1.50 2.04 0.57
CA VAL A 35 -1.73 2.23 -0.86
C VAL A 35 -1.76 3.74 -1.13
N THR A 36 -0.78 4.24 -1.86
CA THR A 36 -0.63 5.67 -2.20
C THR A 36 -1.30 6.01 -3.53
N GLU A 37 -1.42 5.04 -4.43
CA GLU A 37 -2.07 5.20 -5.72
C GLU A 37 -2.80 3.91 -6.12
N TRP A 38 -4.05 4.05 -6.51
CA TRP A 38 -4.80 3.03 -7.22
C TRP A 38 -5.60 3.68 -8.33
N LEU A 39 -5.17 3.48 -9.57
CA LEU A 39 -5.89 3.88 -10.77
C LEU A 39 -6.33 2.61 -11.49
N ASP A 40 -7.64 2.49 -11.64
CA ASP A 40 -8.27 1.49 -12.50
C ASP A 40 -8.57 2.15 -13.84
N GLY A 41 -7.74 1.84 -14.83
CA GLY A 41 -7.80 2.43 -16.17
C GLY A 41 -9.03 2.01 -16.96
N ALA A 42 -9.58 0.82 -16.65
CA ALA A 42 -10.81 0.33 -17.27
C ALA A 42 -12.03 1.07 -16.73
N THR A 43 -12.11 1.29 -15.41
CA THR A 43 -13.24 1.95 -14.77
C THR A 43 -13.29 3.46 -15.04
N GLN A 44 -12.14 4.11 -15.28
CA GLN A 44 -12.09 5.54 -15.58
C GLN A 44 -12.33 5.89 -17.05
N TRP A 45 -12.46 4.89 -17.95
CA TRP A 45 -12.62 5.08 -19.41
C TRP A 45 -11.59 6.06 -20.01
N SER A 46 -10.42 6.19 -19.38
CA SER A 46 -9.43 7.24 -19.63
C SER A 46 -8.42 6.87 -20.72
N GLY A 47 -8.41 5.61 -21.17
CA GLY A 47 -7.35 5.07 -22.02
C GLY A 47 -6.01 4.86 -21.30
N THR A 48 -5.93 5.15 -19.99
CA THR A 48 -4.73 4.96 -19.18
C THR A 48 -4.63 3.52 -18.69
N VAL A 49 -3.41 3.03 -18.48
CA VAL A 49 -3.19 1.70 -17.87
C VAL A 49 -3.49 1.72 -16.37
N ASP A 50 -3.72 0.55 -15.78
CA ASP A 50 -3.85 0.41 -14.33
C ASP A 50 -2.55 0.84 -13.64
N VAL A 51 -2.69 1.49 -12.49
CA VAL A 51 -1.55 1.92 -11.67
C VAL A 51 -1.78 1.51 -10.23
N ALA A 52 -0.74 0.90 -9.64
CA ALA A 52 -0.67 0.59 -8.23
C ALA A 52 0.59 1.20 -7.64
N SER A 53 0.48 1.89 -6.52
CA SER A 53 1.63 2.29 -5.71
C SER A 53 1.38 2.04 -4.23
N VAL A 54 2.42 1.56 -3.54
CA VAL A 54 2.41 1.29 -2.11
C VAL A 54 3.67 1.82 -1.46
N ILE A 55 3.52 2.28 -0.21
CA ILE A 55 4.63 2.53 0.71
C ILE A 55 4.45 1.56 1.87
N VAL A 56 5.53 0.91 2.29
CA VAL A 56 5.56 0.02 3.45
C VAL A 56 6.62 0.51 4.42
N ASN A 57 6.24 0.58 5.69
CA ASN A 57 7.09 1.00 6.79
C ASN A 57 7.22 -0.13 7.80
N ALA A 58 8.44 -0.40 8.26
CA ALA A 58 8.74 -1.32 9.35
C ALA A 58 9.07 -0.54 10.63
N TYR A 59 8.45 -0.92 11.74
CA TYR A 59 8.64 -0.28 13.04
C TYR A 59 9.11 -1.28 14.08
N ASP A 60 10.01 -0.83 14.96
CA ASP A 60 10.35 -1.53 16.18
C ASP A 60 9.15 -1.53 17.12
N THR A 61 8.71 -2.69 17.56
CA THR A 61 7.49 -2.79 18.38
C THR A 61 7.74 -2.41 19.84
N GLU A 62 8.97 -2.32 20.33
CA GLU A 62 9.23 -1.92 21.72
C GLU A 62 8.98 -0.42 21.90
N ASN A 63 9.47 0.40 20.98
CA ASN A 63 9.44 1.86 21.08
C ASN A 63 8.71 2.57 19.92
N CYS A 64 8.11 1.82 18.99
CA CYS A 64 7.41 2.34 17.80
C CYS A 64 8.27 3.22 16.88
N LYS A 65 9.59 3.07 16.90
CA LYS A 65 10.46 3.81 15.99
C LYS A 65 10.48 3.15 14.62
N LEU A 66 10.46 3.98 13.58
CA LEU A 66 10.66 3.55 12.21
C LEU A 66 12.07 2.95 12.06
N ILE A 67 12.13 1.72 11.56
CA ILE A 67 13.38 1.00 11.23
C ILE A 67 13.71 1.21 9.75
N SER A 68 12.73 0.99 8.87
CA SER A 68 12.93 0.99 7.42
C SER A 68 11.65 1.36 6.69
N THR A 69 11.82 1.90 5.49
CA THR A 69 10.75 2.24 4.56
C THR A 69 11.11 1.74 3.17
N ALA A 70 10.15 1.12 2.51
CA ALA A 70 10.25 0.74 1.11
C ALA A 70 9.01 1.22 0.37
N SER A 71 9.14 1.46 -0.92
CA SER A 71 8.01 1.83 -1.76
C SER A 71 8.15 1.21 -3.14
N GLY A 72 7.02 1.01 -3.78
CA GLY A 72 6.96 0.46 -5.13
C GLY A 72 5.81 1.06 -5.90
N ARG A 73 5.98 1.09 -7.22
CA ARG A 73 4.95 1.50 -8.15
C ARG A 73 4.99 0.59 -9.37
N GLN A 74 3.83 0.10 -9.76
CA GLN A 74 3.68 -0.75 -10.93
C GLN A 74 2.60 -0.20 -11.85
N ASN A 75 2.92 -0.21 -13.14
CA ASN A 75 1.97 0.09 -14.22
C ASN A 75 1.55 -1.23 -14.88
N GLY A 76 0.27 -1.35 -15.21
CA GLY A 76 -0.22 -2.40 -16.09
C GLY A 76 0.44 -2.28 -17.48
N GLN A 77 0.78 -3.42 -18.09
CA GLN A 77 1.42 -3.45 -19.42
C GLN A 77 0.44 -3.28 -20.58
N ARG A 78 -0.87 -3.45 -20.35
CA ARG A 78 -1.91 -3.35 -21.38
C ARG A 78 -3.16 -2.70 -20.83
N PHE A 79 -3.82 -1.92 -21.67
CA PHE A 79 -5.20 -1.51 -21.46
C PHE A 79 -6.06 -2.77 -21.46
N THR A 80 -6.43 -3.25 -20.28
CA THR A 80 -7.18 -4.48 -20.16
C THR A 80 -8.60 -4.07 -19.82
N PHE A 81 -9.53 -4.13 -20.78
CA PHE A 81 -10.98 -3.88 -20.61
C PHE A 81 -11.66 -4.84 -19.61
N VAL A 82 -10.89 -5.60 -18.86
CA VAL A 82 -11.35 -6.70 -18.02
C VAL A 82 -11.14 -6.24 -16.59
N ASN A 83 -12.26 -6.12 -15.88
CA ASN A 83 -12.38 -5.80 -14.45
C ASN A 83 -11.54 -6.76 -13.59
N ALA A 84 -10.22 -6.54 -13.57
CA ALA A 84 -9.27 -7.40 -12.88
C ALA A 84 -9.25 -7.00 -11.40
N PRO A 85 -9.37 -7.95 -10.47
CA PRO A 85 -9.32 -7.62 -9.05
C PRO A 85 -8.01 -6.92 -8.70
N ALA A 86 -8.06 -5.85 -7.90
CA ALA A 86 -6.89 -5.08 -7.46
C ALA A 86 -5.80 -5.97 -6.81
N THR A 87 -6.21 -7.11 -6.24
CA THR A 87 -5.33 -8.12 -5.65
C THR A 87 -4.32 -8.71 -6.63
N ARG A 88 -4.62 -8.74 -7.94
CA ARG A 88 -3.71 -9.23 -8.98
C ARG A 88 -2.44 -8.37 -9.10
N PHE A 89 -2.55 -7.07 -8.84
CA PHE A 89 -1.44 -6.13 -8.88
C PHE A 89 -0.86 -5.88 -7.48
N MET A 90 -1.72 -5.63 -6.50
CA MET A 90 -1.27 -5.24 -5.16
C MET A 90 -0.53 -6.37 -4.42
N ARG A 91 -0.88 -7.64 -4.65
CA ARG A 91 -0.21 -8.77 -3.98
C ARG A 91 1.27 -8.91 -4.38
N PRO A 92 1.63 -9.07 -5.68
CA PRO A 92 3.03 -9.18 -6.07
C PRO A 92 3.82 -7.90 -5.74
N LEU A 93 3.24 -6.72 -5.97
CA LEU A 93 3.88 -5.44 -5.62
C LEU A 93 4.18 -5.35 -4.12
N SER A 94 3.23 -5.72 -3.25
CA SER A 94 3.45 -5.69 -1.80
C SER A 94 4.51 -6.70 -1.37
N GLN A 95 4.59 -7.88 -2.00
CA GLN A 95 5.61 -8.88 -1.71
C GLN A 95 7.02 -8.39 -2.08
N GLU A 96 7.16 -7.76 -3.25
CA GLU A 96 8.44 -7.18 -3.71
C GLU A 96 8.89 -6.05 -2.77
N VAL A 97 7.99 -5.13 -2.44
CA VAL A 97 8.31 -4.01 -1.54
C VAL A 97 8.64 -4.49 -0.14
N VAL A 98 7.92 -5.47 0.40
CA VAL A 98 8.24 -6.05 1.72
C VAL A 98 9.58 -6.78 1.70
N LYS A 99 9.91 -7.50 0.62
CA LYS A 99 11.21 -8.16 0.47
C LYS A 99 12.35 -7.15 0.56
N SER A 100 12.20 -6.00 -0.12
CA SER A 100 13.19 -4.92 -0.09
C SER A 100 13.37 -4.22 1.26
N LEU A 101 12.49 -4.45 2.25
CA LEU A 101 12.69 -3.93 3.62
C LEU A 101 13.78 -4.68 4.39
N PHE A 102 14.10 -5.91 3.97
CA PHE A 102 14.97 -6.84 4.70
C PHE A 102 16.23 -7.25 3.92
N GLU A 103 16.43 -6.68 2.73
CA GLU A 103 17.65 -6.81 1.91
C GLU A 103 18.58 -5.61 2.15
#